data_AF-A0A4Z1KIJ2-F1
#
_entry.id   AF-A0A4Z1KIJ2-F1
#
_cell.length_a   1.000
_cell.length_b   1.000
_cell.length_c   1.000
_cell.angle_alpha   90.00
_cell.angle_beta   90.00
_cell.angle_gamma   90.00
#
_symmetry.space_group_name_H-M   'P 1'
#
loop_
_entity.id
_entity.type
_entity.pdbx_description
1 polymer ?
#
loop_
_entity_poly.entity_id
_entity_poly.type
_entity_poly.pdbx_seq_one_letter_code
_entity_poly.pdbx_strand_id
1 'polypeptide(L)'
;MILGVLVCALIIGSANTDLPRTKPFLSLNEAGIEDLAEGLKFREFTSVDLINASHLSTSRINDVNDVLNVVVEINPDAILIASMLDEERSMGTIRG
;
A
#
# COMPACT_ATOMS: atom_id res chain seq x y z
N MET A 1 -29.35 -44.56 31.87
CA MET A 1 -29.34 -43.25 32.57
C MET A 1 -28.23 -43.36 33.59
N ILE A 2 -27.06 -42.74 33.48
CA ILE A 2 -26.85 -41.32 33.23
C ILE A 2 -25.56 -41.15 32.41
N LEU A 3 -25.71 -40.39 31.32
CA LEU A 3 -24.67 -39.90 30.44
C LEU A 3 -23.81 -38.89 31.21
N GLY A 4 -22.60 -39.29 31.59
CA GLY A 4 -21.61 -38.40 32.19
C GLY A 4 -20.90 -37.61 31.11
N VAL A 5 -21.40 -36.41 30.80
CA VAL A 5 -20.61 -35.36 30.14
C VAL A 5 -20.81 -34.07 30.93
N LEU A 6 -19.95 -33.91 31.93
CA LEU A 6 -19.65 -32.63 32.57
C LEU A 6 -18.35 -32.14 31.94
N VAL A 7 -18.39 -31.20 31.01
CA VAL A 7 -17.29 -30.24 30.80
C VAL A 7 -17.88 -28.92 30.31
N CYS A 8 -17.90 -27.97 31.24
CA CYS A 8 -17.52 -26.57 31.11
C CYS A 8 -17.92 -25.82 29.83
N ALA A 9 -18.88 -24.90 30.01
CA ALA A 9 -18.85 -23.63 29.30
C ALA A 9 -17.54 -22.89 29.65
N LEU A 10 -16.73 -22.54 28.65
CA LEU A 10 -15.83 -21.37 28.66
C LEU A 10 -15.20 -21.20 27.26
N ILE A 11 -15.74 -20.20 26.55
CA ILE A 11 -15.13 -19.31 25.55
C ILE A 11 -13.70 -19.65 25.13
N ILE A 12 -13.48 -20.07 23.87
CA ILE A 12 -12.30 -19.64 23.10
C ILE A 12 -12.67 -19.49 21.62
N GLY A 13 -12.58 -18.25 21.14
CA GLY A 13 -12.18 -17.93 19.77
C GLY A 13 -13.28 -17.95 18.70
N SER A 14 -13.87 -16.78 18.45
CA SER A 14 -14.21 -16.42 17.07
C SER A 14 -12.95 -16.65 16.25
N ALA A 15 -12.95 -17.66 15.38
CA ALA A 15 -11.95 -17.75 14.33
C ALA A 15 -12.23 -16.57 13.39
N ASN A 16 -11.72 -15.40 13.77
CA ASN A 16 -11.41 -14.36 12.82
C ASN A 16 -10.40 -15.03 11.91
N THR A 17 -10.88 -15.58 10.79
CA THR A 17 -10.02 -15.78 9.65
C THR A 17 -9.62 -14.37 9.26
N ASP A 18 -8.54 -13.88 9.87
CA ASP A 18 -7.68 -12.90 9.24
C ASP A 18 -7.23 -13.56 7.94
N LEU A 19 -8.08 -13.40 6.92
CA LEU A 19 -7.67 -13.55 5.55
C LEU A 19 -6.36 -12.76 5.45
N PRO A 20 -5.29 -13.32 4.85
CA PRO A 20 -4.07 -12.56 4.67
C PRO A 20 -4.49 -11.26 4.00
N ARG A 21 -4.29 -10.14 4.71
CA ARG A 21 -4.51 -8.80 4.17
C ARG A 21 -3.44 -8.59 3.11
N THR A 22 -3.59 -9.25 1.96
CA THR A 22 -3.30 -8.61 0.69
C THR A 22 -4.29 -7.46 0.62
N LYS A 23 -3.90 -6.35 1.24
CA LYS A 23 -4.57 -5.06 1.10
C LYS A 23 -4.68 -4.87 -0.41
N PRO A 24 -5.90 -4.81 -0.99
CA PRO A 24 -6.04 -4.46 -2.39
C PRO A 24 -5.20 -3.21 -2.59
N PHE A 25 -4.35 -3.20 -3.63
CA PHE A 25 -3.51 -2.06 -3.95
C PHE A 25 -4.36 -0.80 -3.75
N LEU A 26 -4.03 0.00 -2.74
CA LEU A 26 -4.87 1.10 -2.29
C LEU A 26 -5.24 1.89 -3.55
N SER A 27 -6.53 2.11 -3.80
CA SER A 27 -6.92 2.92 -4.95
C SER A 27 -6.30 4.30 -4.74
N LEU A 28 -5.19 4.58 -5.41
CA LEU A 28 -4.42 5.82 -5.22
C LEU A 28 -5.28 7.06 -5.47
N ASN A 29 -6.38 6.91 -6.19
CA ASN A 29 -7.33 7.98 -6.49
C ASN A 29 -8.01 8.55 -5.23
N GLU A 30 -8.15 7.76 -4.16
CA GLU A 30 -8.85 8.16 -2.92
C GLU A 30 -7.97 8.04 -1.67
N ALA A 31 -6.69 7.66 -1.84
CA ALA A 31 -5.75 7.51 -0.73
C ALA A 31 -5.37 8.87 -0.13
N GLY A 32 -5.42 8.99 1.19
CA GLY A 32 -4.87 10.13 1.91
C GLY A 32 -3.35 10.10 1.97
N ILE A 33 -2.70 11.25 2.20
CA ILE A 33 -1.25 11.32 2.34
C ILE A 33 -0.80 10.52 3.56
N GLU A 34 -1.60 10.53 4.64
CA GLU A 34 -1.35 9.79 5.86
C GLU A 34 -1.36 8.28 5.61
N ASP A 35 -2.32 7.78 4.81
CA ASP A 35 -2.41 6.36 4.43
C ASP A 35 -1.18 5.93 3.63
N LEU A 36 -0.71 6.80 2.72
CA LEU A 36 0.46 6.54 1.90
C LEU A 36 1.75 6.56 2.72
N ALA A 37 1.90 7.55 3.60
CA ALA A 37 3.05 7.67 4.49
C ALA A 37 3.12 6.50 5.46
N GLU A 38 1.99 6.08 6.03
CA GLU A 38 1.88 4.92 6.89
C GLU A 38 2.22 3.62 6.14
N GLY A 39 1.71 3.43 4.93
CA GLY A 39 2.04 2.30 4.08
C GLY A 39 3.53 2.21 3.72
N LEU A 40 4.17 3.34 3.39
CA LEU A 40 5.61 3.41 3.15
C LEU A 40 6.41 3.11 4.42
N LYS A 41 5.98 3.64 5.58
CA LYS A 41 6.63 3.43 6.88
C LYS A 41 6.58 1.96 7.29
N PHE A 42 5.44 1.30 7.09
CA PHE A 42 5.26 -0.11 7.40
C PHE A 42 5.70 -1.06 6.27
N ARG A 43 6.29 -0.52 5.21
CA ARG A 43 6.80 -1.27 4.04
C ARG A 43 5.70 -2.13 3.39
N GLU A 44 4.46 -1.64 3.39
CA GLU A 44 3.36 -2.25 2.63
C GLU A 44 3.60 -2.13 1.12
N PHE A 45 4.33 -1.11 0.70
CA PHE A 45 4.80 -0.85 -0.66
C PHE A 45 6.00 0.10 -0.62
N THR A 46 6.68 0.23 -1.75
CA THR A 46 7.82 1.15 -1.93
C THR A 46 7.41 2.45 -2.63
N SER A 47 8.24 3.47 -2.56
CA SER A 47 8.07 4.71 -3.33
C SER A 47 8.14 4.42 -4.83
N VAL A 48 8.96 3.44 -5.24
CA VAL A 48 8.97 2.92 -6.62
C VAL A 48 7.63 2.28 -7.00
N ASP A 49 6.99 1.53 -6.10
CA ASP A 49 5.64 0.98 -6.35
C ASP A 49 4.59 2.08 -6.48
N LEU A 50 4.69 3.15 -5.68
CA LEU A 50 3.81 4.32 -5.79
C LEU A 50 3.99 5.04 -7.12
N ILE A 51 5.23 5.29 -7.54
CA ILE A 51 5.48 5.79 -8.89
C ILE A 51 4.94 4.77 -9.88
N ASN A 52 5.13 3.48 -9.70
CA ASN A 52 4.65 2.56 -10.72
C ASN A 52 3.12 2.53 -10.82
N ALA A 53 2.41 2.65 -9.72
CA ALA A 53 0.96 2.74 -9.74
C ALA A 53 0.43 4.12 -10.15
N SER A 54 1.14 5.20 -9.85
CA SER A 54 0.77 6.57 -10.24
C SER A 54 1.22 6.94 -11.66
N HIS A 55 2.29 6.31 -12.13
CA HIS A 55 3.21 6.77 -13.17
C HIS A 55 3.54 5.64 -14.18
N LEU A 56 3.68 4.37 -13.77
CA LEU A 56 3.81 3.22 -14.71
C LEU A 56 2.46 2.86 -15.36
N SER A 57 1.35 3.39 -14.84
CA SER A 57 0.19 3.72 -15.67
C SER A 57 0.48 4.98 -16.50
N THR A 58 1.47 4.87 -17.39
CA THR A 58 1.52 5.65 -18.62
C THR A 58 0.20 5.54 -19.40
N SER A 59 -0.72 4.62 -19.07
CA SER A 59 -2.12 4.69 -19.50
C SER A 59 -2.76 6.00 -19.04
N ARG A 60 -2.98 6.28 -17.75
CA ARG A 60 -3.74 7.47 -17.36
C ARG A 60 -3.16 8.79 -17.85
N ILE A 61 -1.84 9.00 -17.70
CA ILE A 61 -1.21 10.22 -18.22
C ILE A 61 -1.29 10.20 -19.75
N ASN A 62 -0.84 9.19 -20.48
CA ASN A 62 -0.92 9.25 -21.96
C ASN A 62 -2.37 9.27 -22.49
N ASP A 63 -3.32 8.61 -21.81
CA ASP A 63 -4.73 8.51 -22.18
C ASP A 63 -5.45 9.86 -22.05
N VAL A 64 -5.07 10.68 -21.06
CA VAL A 64 -5.76 11.97 -20.79
C VAL A 64 -4.91 13.19 -21.09
N ASN A 65 -3.58 13.08 -21.10
CA ASN A 65 -2.70 14.23 -21.23
C ASN A 65 -2.71 14.80 -22.65
N ASP A 66 -2.99 13.99 -23.66
CA ASP A 66 -3.23 14.47 -25.03
C ASP A 66 -4.45 15.42 -25.10
N VAL A 67 -5.40 15.30 -24.16
CA VAL A 67 -6.60 16.13 -24.08
C VAL A 67 -6.42 17.26 -23.07
N LEU A 68 -5.92 16.95 -21.88
CA LEU A 68 -5.88 17.85 -20.73
C LEU A 68 -4.56 18.62 -20.61
N ASN A 69 -3.47 18.12 -21.22
CA ASN A 69 -2.13 18.73 -21.24
C ASN A 69 -1.64 19.16 -19.84
N VAL A 70 -1.89 18.33 -18.82
CA VAL A 70 -1.57 18.63 -17.41
C VAL A 70 -0.09 18.37 -17.10
N VAL A 71 0.54 17.43 -17.81
CA VAL A 71 1.94 17.04 -17.65
C VAL A 71 2.71 17.48 -18.90
N VAL A 72 3.59 18.47 -18.75
CA VAL A 72 4.43 18.96 -19.85
C VAL A 72 5.68 18.10 -20.02
N GLU A 73 6.27 17.66 -18.92
CA GLU A 73 7.49 16.87 -18.90
C GLU A 73 7.48 15.91 -17.70
N ILE A 74 7.95 14.69 -17.92
CA ILE A 74 8.19 13.71 -16.86
C ILE A 74 9.64 13.83 -16.42
N ASN A 75 9.88 13.96 -15.11
CA ASN A 75 11.22 13.91 -14.56
C ASN A 75 11.85 12.52 -14.84
N PRO A 76 12.94 12.43 -15.63
CA PRO A 76 13.58 11.15 -15.94
C PRO A 76 14.19 10.46 -14.71
N ASP A 77 14.50 11.23 -13.66
CA ASP A 77 15.12 10.73 -12.44
C ASP A 77 14.10 10.26 -11.39
N ALA A 78 12.79 10.32 -11.68
CA ALA A 78 11.74 10.04 -10.69
C ALA A 78 11.91 8.65 -10.05
N ILE A 79 12.19 7.62 -10.86
CA ILE A 79 12.42 6.25 -10.39
C ILE A 79 13.70 6.15 -9.54
N LEU A 80 14.78 6.84 -9.97
CA LEU A 80 16.04 6.87 -9.22
C LEU A 80 15.83 7.49 -7.84
N ILE A 81 15.19 8.67 -7.78
CA ILE A 81 14.91 9.38 -6.52
C ILE A 81 14.05 8.50 -5.60
N ALA A 82 13.01 7.86 -6.12
CA ALA A 82 12.17 6.96 -5.32
C ALA A 82 12.97 5.79 -4.75
N SER A 83 13.83 5.15 -5.55
CA SER A 83 14.67 4.04 -5.10
C SER A 83 15.63 4.46 -3.97
N MET A 84 16.19 5.67 -4.05
CA MET A 84 17.05 6.22 -2.99
C MET A 84 16.27 6.46 -1.69
N LEU A 85 15.04 6.98 -1.79
CA LEU A 85 14.19 7.20 -0.63
C LEU A 85 13.74 5.88 0.02
N ASP A 86 13.55 4.84 -0.78
CA ASP A 86 13.27 3.49 -0.28
C ASP A 86 14.48 2.89 0.44
N GLU A 87 15.68 3.10 -0.08
CA GLU A 87 16.92 2.71 0.59
C GLU A 87 17.09 3.45 1.92
N GLU A 88 16.87 4.77 1.96
CA GLU A 88 16.90 5.55 3.20
C GLU A 88 15.90 5.04 4.24
N ARG A 89 14.65 4.76 3.83
CA ARG A 89 13.63 4.13 4.69
C ARG A 89 14.06 2.76 5.16
N SER A 90 14.73 1.98 4.31
CA SER A 90 15.23 0.66 4.68
C SER A 90 16.27 0.72 5.80
N MET A 91 17.05 1.80 5.82
CA MET A 91 18.05 2.13 6.85
C MET A 91 17.46 2.86 8.07
N GLY A 92 16.14 3.07 8.12
CA GLY A 92 15.46 3.74 9.23
C GLY A 92 15.54 5.27 9.20
N THR A 93 16.04 5.85 8.09
CA THR A 93 16.04 7.30 7.90
C THR A 93 14.75 7.71 7.18
N ILE A 94 13.88 8.44 7.90
CA ILE A 94 12.62 8.97 7.36
C ILE A 94 12.71 10.49 7.42
N ARG A 95 12.39 11.16 6.30
CA ARG A 95 12.50 12.62 6.16
C ARG A 95 11.24 13.38 6.59
N GLY A 96 10.15 12.66 6.82
CA GLY A 96 8.79 13.16 7.07
C GLY A 96 7.80 12.08 6.71
#